data_AF-A0A2N2VC86-F1
#
_entry.id   AF-A0A2N2VC86-F1
#
_cell.length_a   1.000
_cell.length_b   1.000
_cell.length_c   1.000
_cell.angle_alpha   90.00
_cell.angle_beta   90.00
_cell.angle_gamma   90.00
#
_symmetry.space_group_name_H-M   'P 1'
#
loop_
_entity.id
_entity.type
_entity.pdbx_description
1 polymer ?
#
loop_
_entity_poly.entity_id
_entity_poly.type
_entity_poly.pdbx_seq_one_letter_code
_entity_poly.pdbx_strand_id
1 'polypeptide(L)'
;MLDEQNERKVTKAERPMRDLMLLMPHLPIRDKCEIDYEAADADLLVDIARHAETTLRTVHLGTSAIGELLVYASPEIGTGEFPANTIEAIGWLLADLGDLAATAHLLMAGCQHYTSDYAPRKAKHIPPARP
;
A
#
# COMPACT_ATOMS: atom_id res chain seq x y z
N MET A 1 -12.45 -41.56 -15.05
CA MET A 1 -13.39 -40.45 -15.26
C MET A 1 -13.07 -39.42 -14.17
N LEU A 2 -11.90 -38.77 -14.29
CA LEU A 2 -11.76 -37.31 -14.56
C LEU A 2 -12.42 -36.52 -13.41
N ASP A 3 -11.77 -36.14 -12.32
CA ASP A 3 -10.50 -35.42 -12.14
C ASP A 3 -10.46 -34.09 -12.92
N GLU A 4 -11.38 -33.17 -12.64
CA GLU A 4 -11.43 -31.89 -13.37
C GLU A 4 -12.22 -30.73 -12.72
N GLN A 5 -12.33 -30.62 -11.38
CA GLN A 5 -13.00 -29.44 -10.76
C GLN A 5 -12.29 -28.80 -9.57
N ASN A 6 -10.98 -29.01 -9.41
CA ASN A 6 -10.18 -28.18 -8.53
C ASN A 6 -9.24 -27.28 -9.34
N GLU A 7 -9.80 -26.53 -10.29
CA GLU A 7 -9.20 -25.26 -10.67
C GLU A 7 -9.31 -24.35 -9.43
N ARG A 8 -8.34 -24.47 -8.51
CA ARG A 8 -7.93 -23.33 -7.70
C ARG A 8 -7.64 -22.23 -8.71
N LYS A 9 -8.60 -21.33 -8.89
CA LYS A 9 -8.33 -19.97 -9.35
C LYS A 9 -7.15 -19.54 -8.49
N VAL A 10 -5.95 -19.52 -9.07
CA VAL A 10 -4.81 -18.87 -8.46
C VAL A 10 -5.27 -17.42 -8.35
N THR A 11 -5.84 -17.05 -7.21
CA THR A 11 -6.12 -15.67 -6.90
C THR A 11 -4.75 -15.01 -6.96
N LYS A 12 -4.53 -14.20 -7.99
CA LYS A 12 -3.31 -13.43 -8.16
C LYS A 12 -3.05 -12.77 -6.82
N ALA A 13 -1.95 -13.12 -6.16
CA ALA A 13 -1.63 -12.60 -4.84
C ALA A 13 -1.69 -11.08 -4.91
N GLU A 14 -2.57 -10.46 -4.11
CA GLU A 14 -2.73 -9.02 -4.12
C GLU A 14 -1.40 -8.38 -3.74
N ARG A 15 -0.99 -7.36 -4.50
CA ARG A 15 0.24 -6.61 -4.24
C ARG A 15 -0.18 -5.16 -3.99
N PRO A 16 -0.81 -4.85 -2.84
CA PRO A 16 -1.53 -3.60 -2.63
C PRO A 16 -0.67 -2.36 -2.87
N MET A 17 0.59 -2.36 -2.41
CA MET A 17 1.52 -1.25 -2.66
C MET A 17 1.85 -1.09 -4.15
N ARG A 18 2.10 -2.20 -4.85
CA ARG A 18 2.36 -2.19 -6.30
C ARG A 18 1.13 -1.71 -7.05
N ASP A 19 -0.04 -2.22 -6.71
CA ASP A 19 -1.28 -1.90 -7.39
C ASP A 19 -1.66 -0.42 -7.13
N LEU A 20 -1.44 0.08 -5.90
CA LEU A 20 -1.52 1.51 -5.58
C LEU A 20 -0.61 2.33 -6.51
N MET A 21 0.67 1.99 -6.60
CA MET A 21 1.63 2.71 -7.45
C MET A 21 1.24 2.73 -8.92
N LEU A 22 0.60 1.66 -9.43
CA LEU A 22 0.16 1.58 -10.81
C LEU A 22 -1.19 2.26 -11.07
N LEU A 23 -1.95 2.58 -10.02
CA LEU A 23 -3.17 3.37 -10.14
C LEU A 23 -2.88 4.87 -10.06
N MET A 24 -1.86 5.30 -9.31
CA MET A 24 -1.52 6.74 -9.16
C MET A 24 -1.41 7.52 -10.48
N PRO A 25 -0.83 6.99 -11.57
CA PRO A 25 -0.73 7.74 -12.83
C PRO A 25 -2.08 8.07 -13.49
N HIS A 26 -3.17 7.41 -13.07
CA HIS A 26 -4.51 7.69 -13.58
C HIS A 26 -5.19 8.84 -12.84
N LEU A 27 -4.63 9.31 -11.72
CA LEU A 27 -5.19 10.45 -10.99
C LEU A 27 -5.02 11.73 -11.81
N PRO A 28 -6.09 12.48 -12.07
CA PRO A 28 -5.97 13.81 -12.64
C PRO A 28 -5.29 14.74 -11.64
N ILE A 29 -4.47 15.66 -12.16
CA ILE A 29 -3.66 16.58 -11.38
C ILE A 29 -4.02 18.01 -11.79
N ARG A 30 -4.33 18.88 -10.82
CA ARG A 30 -4.57 20.32 -11.00
C ARG A 30 -3.25 21.09 -11.12
N ASP A 31 -3.38 22.40 -11.32
CA ASP A 31 -2.26 23.32 -11.16
C ASP A 31 -1.55 23.10 -9.81
N LYS A 32 -0.23 23.29 -9.78
CA LYS A 32 0.64 23.07 -8.60
C LYS A 32 0.78 21.61 -8.11
N CYS A 33 0.48 20.62 -8.96
CA CYS A 33 0.68 19.20 -8.65
C CYS A 33 -0.23 18.65 -7.54
N GLU A 34 -1.44 19.21 -7.39
CA GLU A 34 -2.45 18.72 -6.44
C GLU A 34 -3.37 17.70 -7.13
N ILE A 35 -3.82 16.67 -6.40
CA ILE A 35 -4.75 15.67 -6.93
C ILE A 35 -6.12 16.32 -7.15
N ASP A 36 -6.66 16.19 -8.36
CA ASP A 36 -8.03 16.63 -8.70
C ASP A 36 -9.05 15.55 -8.35
N TYR A 37 -9.40 15.43 -7.07
CA TYR A 37 -10.36 14.40 -6.64
C TYR A 37 -11.75 14.57 -7.27
N GLU A 38 -12.16 15.79 -7.61
CA GLU A 38 -13.48 16.05 -8.22
C GLU A 38 -13.54 15.60 -9.68
N ALA A 39 -12.43 15.71 -10.42
CA ALA A 39 -12.33 15.27 -11.82
C ALA A 39 -11.98 13.78 -11.95
N ALA A 40 -11.58 13.11 -10.87
CA ALA A 40 -11.19 11.71 -10.88
C ALA A 40 -12.38 10.77 -11.07
N ASP A 41 -12.14 9.62 -11.71
CA ASP A 41 -13.13 8.54 -11.79
C ASP A 41 -13.38 7.98 -10.38
N ALA A 42 -14.64 7.91 -9.94
CA ALA A 42 -14.97 7.45 -8.60
C ALA A 42 -14.56 5.99 -8.33
N ASP A 43 -14.61 5.11 -9.35
CA ASP A 43 -14.10 3.75 -9.21
C ASP A 43 -12.57 3.74 -8.98
N LEU A 44 -11.83 4.70 -9.58
CA LEU A 44 -10.39 4.88 -9.33
C LEU A 44 -10.12 5.24 -7.88
N LEU A 45 -10.86 6.22 -7.36
CA LEU A 45 -10.71 6.69 -5.99
C LEU A 45 -11.01 5.58 -4.98
N VAL A 46 -12.06 4.78 -5.22
CA VAL A 46 -12.36 3.61 -4.39
C VAL A 46 -11.22 2.58 -4.41
N ASP A 47 -10.69 2.24 -5.59
CA ASP A 47 -9.61 1.27 -5.70
C ASP A 47 -8.30 1.79 -5.06
N ILE A 48 -7.98 3.07 -5.25
CA ILE A 48 -6.84 3.72 -4.61
C ILE A 48 -7.01 3.70 -3.09
N ALA A 49 -8.17 4.08 -2.56
CA ALA A 49 -8.44 4.06 -1.13
C ALA A 49 -8.24 2.67 -0.53
N ARG A 50 -8.80 1.63 -1.18
CA ARG A 50 -8.67 0.23 -0.76
C ARG A 50 -7.22 -0.25 -0.76
N HIS A 51 -6.48 0.04 -1.82
CA HIS A 51 -5.07 -0.34 -1.90
C HIS A 51 -4.18 0.45 -0.93
N ALA A 52 -4.48 1.73 -0.70
CA ALA A 52 -3.82 2.56 0.29
C ALA A 52 -4.05 2.07 1.72
N GLU A 53 -5.30 1.73 2.08
CA GLU A 53 -5.64 1.14 3.38
C GLU A 53 -4.91 -0.19 3.60
N THR A 54 -4.91 -1.08 2.60
CA THR A 54 -4.25 -2.37 2.70
C THR A 54 -2.72 -2.22 2.79
N THR A 55 -2.16 -1.23 2.08
CA THR A 55 -0.73 -0.88 2.16
C THR A 55 -0.39 -0.36 3.54
N LEU A 56 -1.16 0.60 4.07
CA LEU A 56 -1.00 1.16 5.42
C LEU A 56 -1.01 0.05 6.48
N ARG A 57 -1.99 -0.85 6.43
CA ARG A 57 -2.09 -1.98 7.36
C ARG A 57 -0.89 -2.92 7.26
N THR A 58 -0.45 -3.23 6.04
CA THR A 58 0.72 -4.09 5.81
C THR A 58 1.99 -3.45 6.35
N VAL A 59 2.17 -2.15 6.13
CA VAL A 59 3.31 -1.38 6.65
C VAL A 59 3.31 -1.39 8.18
N HIS A 60 2.18 -1.08 8.83
CA HIS A 60 2.12 -1.10 10.29
C HIS A 60 2.45 -2.47 10.88
N LEU A 61 1.88 -3.55 10.33
CA LEU A 61 2.19 -4.91 10.79
C LEU A 61 3.67 -5.27 10.58
N GLY A 62 4.24 -4.90 9.43
CA GLY A 62 5.65 -5.14 9.13
C GLY A 62 6.58 -4.38 10.07
N THR A 63 6.31 -3.09 10.30
CA THR A 63 7.06 -2.24 11.23
C THR A 63 7.01 -2.78 12.66
N SER A 64 5.84 -3.24 13.12
CA SER A 64 5.72 -3.90 14.44
C SER A 64 6.55 -5.18 14.54
N ALA A 65 6.47 -6.05 13.53
CA ALA A 65 7.23 -7.30 13.51
C ALA A 65 8.76 -7.05 13.47
N ILE A 66 9.21 -6.04 12.71
CA ILE A 66 10.62 -5.62 12.72
C ILE A 66 11.03 -5.14 14.12
N GLY A 67 10.20 -4.34 14.78
CA GLY A 67 10.44 -3.90 16.15
C GLY A 67 10.59 -5.08 17.13
N GLU A 68 9.72 -6.08 17.05
CA GLU A 68 9.81 -7.30 17.87
C GLU A 68 11.11 -8.07 17.61
N LEU A 69 11.52 -8.22 16.34
CA LEU A 69 12.78 -8.86 15.98
C LEU A 69 13.99 -8.10 16.52
N LEU A 70 13.97 -6.76 16.50
CA LEU A 70 15.04 -5.93 17.05
C LEU A 70 15.15 -6.05 18.57
N VAL A 71 14.02 -6.17 19.27
CA VAL A 71 14.03 -6.44 20.72
C VAL A 71 14.70 -7.78 21.01
N TYR A 72 14.38 -8.81 20.22
CA TYR A 72 14.99 -10.13 20.38
C TYR A 72 16.50 -10.13 20.09
N ALA A 73 16.93 -9.43 19.03
CA ALA A 73 18.33 -9.34 18.62
C ALA A 73 19.16 -8.29 19.41
N SER A 74 18.56 -7.60 20.38
CA SER A 74 19.20 -6.51 21.13
C SER A 74 20.53 -6.91 21.80
N PRO A 75 20.65 -8.10 22.44
CA PRO A 75 21.92 -8.53 23.02
C PRO A 75 23.06 -8.61 22.00
N GLU A 76 22.82 -9.24 20.85
CA GLU A 76 23.77 -9.44 19.76
C GLU A 76 24.12 -8.12 19.04
N ILE A 77 23.18 -7.17 19.02
CA ILE A 77 23.45 -5.79 18.56
C ILE A 77 24.43 -5.10 19.53
N GLY A 78 24.22 -5.25 20.84
CA GLY A 78 25.07 -4.68 21.87
C GLY A 78 26.48 -5.27 21.94
N THR A 79 26.64 -6.55 21.55
CA THR A 79 27.95 -7.21 21.46
C THR A 79 28.70 -6.92 20.15
N GLY A 80 28.07 -6.23 19.20
CA GLY A 80 28.66 -5.89 17.90
C GLY A 80 28.72 -7.06 16.92
N GLU A 81 27.93 -8.11 17.13
CA GLU A 81 27.80 -9.24 16.20
C GLU A 81 27.08 -8.83 14.92
N PHE A 82 26.25 -7.78 15.00
CA PHE A 82 25.70 -7.10 13.84
C PHE A 82 26.60 -5.95 13.38
N PRO A 83 26.92 -5.86 12.08
CA PRO A 83 27.54 -4.68 11.51
C PRO A 83 26.70 -3.43 11.80
N ALA A 84 27.31 -2.35 12.29
CA ALA A 84 26.60 -1.13 12.69
C ALA A 84 25.71 -0.53 11.58
N ASN A 85 26.16 -0.64 10.32
CA ASN A 85 25.41 -0.21 9.13
C ASN A 85 24.10 -1.01 8.91
N THR A 86 23.96 -2.20 9.51
CA THR A 86 22.73 -3.01 9.40
C THR A 86 21.59 -2.38 10.20
N ILE A 87 21.87 -1.98 11.44
CA ILE A 87 20.86 -1.37 12.31
C ILE A 87 20.51 0.03 11.81
N GLU A 88 21.51 0.77 11.33
CA GLU A 88 21.28 2.04 10.65
C GLU A 88 20.38 1.86 9.41
N ALA A 89 20.65 0.89 8.53
CA ALA A 89 19.81 0.61 7.36
C ALA A 89 18.36 0.25 7.73
N ILE A 90 18.16 -0.49 8.83
CA ILE A 90 16.80 -0.78 9.35
C ILE A 90 16.13 0.52 9.83
N GLY A 91 16.86 1.39 10.51
CA GLY A 91 16.35 2.71 10.92
C GLY A 91 15.87 3.55 9.73
N TRP A 92 16.66 3.62 8.66
CA TRP A 92 16.27 4.30 7.42
C TRP A 92 15.01 3.68 6.79
N LEU A 93 14.95 2.36 6.70
CA LEU A 93 13.76 1.66 6.18
C LEU A 93 12.51 1.96 7.01
N LEU A 94 12.60 1.95 8.34
CA LEU A 94 11.44 2.24 9.20
C LEU A 94 10.96 3.68 9.05
N ALA A 95 11.87 4.63 8.79
CA ALA A 95 11.51 6.01 8.47
C ALA A 95 10.74 6.09 7.14
N ASP A 96 11.27 5.49 6.07
CA ASP A 96 10.62 5.47 4.74
C ASP A 96 9.23 4.79 4.80
N LEU A 97 9.12 3.70 5.56
CA LEU A 97 7.84 3.02 5.80
C LEU A 97 6.85 3.92 6.57
N GLY A 98 7.34 4.72 7.52
CA GLY A 98 6.53 5.71 8.22
C GLY A 98 5.95 6.77 7.28
N ASP A 99 6.80 7.34 6.41
CA ASP A 99 6.37 8.34 5.42
C ASP A 99 5.40 7.76 4.39
N LEU A 100 5.62 6.51 3.96
CA LEU A 100 4.70 5.79 3.09
C LEU A 100 3.34 5.58 3.76
N ALA A 101 3.32 5.16 5.03
CA ALA A 101 2.09 4.97 5.80
C ALA A 101 1.30 6.29 5.93
N ALA A 102 1.98 7.37 6.30
CA ALA A 102 1.35 8.68 6.42
C ALA A 102 0.75 9.16 5.08
N THR A 103 1.51 9.01 3.98
CA THR A 103 1.06 9.40 2.65
C THR A 103 -0.11 8.55 2.17
N ALA A 104 -0.06 7.23 2.38
CA ALA A 104 -1.16 6.33 2.06
C ALA A 104 -2.43 6.67 2.85
N HIS A 105 -2.30 7.04 4.13
CA HIS A 105 -3.44 7.46 4.95
C HIS A 105 -4.09 8.74 4.41
N LEU A 106 -3.29 9.76 4.08
CA LEU A 106 -3.81 11.02 3.52
C LEU A 106 -4.50 10.79 2.17
N LEU A 107 -3.91 9.96 1.31
CA LEU A 107 -4.50 9.61 0.01
C LEU A 107 -5.82 8.86 0.16
N MET A 108 -5.87 7.88 1.08
CA MET A 108 -7.09 7.14 1.42
C MET A 108 -8.18 8.08 1.91
N ALA A 109 -7.87 8.96 2.87
CA ALA A 109 -8.83 9.90 3.44
C ALA A 109 -9.37 10.86 2.36
N GLY A 110 -8.50 11.38 1.48
CA GLY A 110 -8.89 12.19 0.35
C GLY A 110 -9.85 11.45 -0.58
N CYS A 111 -9.49 10.25 -1.02
CA CYS A 111 -10.35 9.43 -1.89
C CYS A 111 -11.72 9.16 -1.25
N GLN A 112 -11.75 8.73 0.01
CA GLN A 112 -12.99 8.40 0.73
C GLN A 112 -13.92 9.60 0.91
N HIS A 113 -13.36 10.81 1.10
CA HIS A 113 -14.16 12.03 1.21
C HIS A 113 -15.01 12.25 -0.05
N TYR A 114 -14.39 12.11 -1.23
CA TYR A 114 -15.02 12.33 -2.54
C TYR A 114 -15.81 11.12 -3.07
N THR A 115 -15.80 9.99 -2.37
CA THR A 115 -16.59 8.80 -2.71
C THR A 115 -17.57 8.38 -1.62
N SER A 116 -17.85 9.26 -0.65
CA SER A 116 -18.67 8.91 0.53
C SER A 116 -20.12 8.55 0.22
N ASP A 117 -20.69 9.12 -0.84
CA ASP A 117 -22.03 8.87 -1.36
C ASP A 117 -22.05 7.99 -2.63
N TYR A 118 -20.87 7.53 -3.07
CA TYR A 118 -20.71 6.75 -4.28
C TYR A 118 -21.21 5.30 -4.08
N ALA A 119 -22.29 4.95 -4.78
CA ALA A 119 -22.90 3.61 -4.74
C ALA A 119 -23.15 3.06 -6.15
N PRO A 120 -22.11 2.59 -6.87
CA PRO A 120 -22.27 2.12 -8.24
C PRO A 120 -23.04 0.81 -8.27
N ARG A 121 -23.94 0.67 -9.26
CA ARG A 121 -24.63 -0.61 -9.52
C ARG A 121 -23.68 -1.69 -10.06
N LYS A 122 -22.58 -1.27 -10.68
CA LYS A 122 -21.50 -2.12 -11.18
C LYS A 122 -20.21 -1.32 -11.20
N ALA A 123 -19.22 -1.77 -10.42
CA ALA A 123 -17.90 -1.15 -10.40
C ALA A 123 -17.20 -1.29 -11.76
N LYS A 124 -16.60 -0.20 -12.23
CA LYS A 124 -15.72 -0.21 -13.40
C LYS A 124 -14.35 -0.72 -12.99
N HIS A 125 -13.76 -1.60 -13.81
CA HIS A 125 -12.37 -1.99 -13.62
C HIS A 125 -11.44 -0.98 -14.29
N ILE A 126 -10.50 -0.45 -13.53
CA ILE A 126 -9.44 0.40 -14.07
C ILE A 126 -8.17 -0.44 -14.24
N PRO A 127 -7.67 -0.59 -15.48
CA PRO A 127 -6.46 -1.36 -15.71
C PRO A 127 -5.26 -0.66 -15.06
N PRO A 128 -4.34 -1.40 -14.43
CA PRO A 128 -3.12 -0.81 -13.88
C PRO A 128 -2.25 -0.23 -14.99
N ALA A 129 -1.51 0.84 -14.69
CA ALA A 129 -0.55 1.42 -15.62
C ALA A 129 0.54 0.39 -15.98
N ARG A 130 1.18 0.59 -17.14
CA ARG A 130 2.36 -0.19 -17.53
C ARG A 130 3.60 0.48 -16.92
N PRO A 131 4.42 -0.25 -16.13
CA PRO A 131 5.67 0.28 -15.60
C PRO A 131 6.72 0.48 -16.69
#